data_AF-A0A2T9WLJ0-F1
#
_entry.id   AF-A0A2T9WLJ0-F1
#
_cell.length_a   1.000
_cell.length_b   1.000
_cell.length_c   1.000
_cell.angle_alpha   90.00
_cell.angle_beta   90.00
_cell.angle_gamma   90.00
#
_symmetry.space_group_name_H-M   'P 1'
#
loop_
_entity.id
_entity.type
_entity.pdbx_description
1 polymer ?
#
loop_
_entity_poly.entity_id
_entity_poly.type
_entity_poly.pdbx_seq_one_letter_code
_entity_poly.pdbx_strand_id
1 'polypeptide(L)'
;MRLQSETFIALILLIAGALATVIIYNIISPNLNIINPSGQEISRSLELNFQLLDYFIANNTLYAYVKPSEPVNYSQVFAIVNNRLVNVYPYNPNGSIVNPYNNGLLIIVANLSQIPPDQNGNYKLEVGLGDDILGIFDIKYISNTLINYFQPPITFNISTSTSNTSSNSTSSTPTTPTCQLSYLPLVIYNTQSISTPSPFQQDIAICNGSINIGNSFAYINNATLFNCINPNGQNVYFTITYNSNPNIYSWYEGQLINGSTYCDVWWINLTKGIPANSNITIYMNIGPNSTNYYSQYYPYVGAPIQVLGTSQYDNGQKVFNYYQNFGNLSSLPSPWTYVYNNQNSVSFSTNYTIIPYSSSGNEGITTTVNFNIQNNILQIYASVPTTSGTSWDYISLGVGAANNKNTYFIGGGGGLIAGGNNNGAAFTYPNSGNTGKFNLYVGTSNVGSTTYNYAPTIYEIGFSSSYTYFLVNYTQILSTTTIPGSFSLPITIGQQNSGNNIYLYWVLLRSLPPNDVMPSI
;
A
#
# COMPACT_ATOMS: atom_id res chain seq x y z
N MET A 1 12.14 82.04 7.35
CA MET A 1 10.97 82.22 6.45
C MET A 1 10.88 81.20 5.32
N ARG A 2 11.98 80.75 4.69
CA ARG A 2 11.91 79.79 3.57
C ARG A 2 11.44 78.37 3.97
N LEU A 3 11.90 77.84 5.12
CA LEU A 3 11.49 76.51 5.61
C LEU A 3 10.01 76.39 6.02
N GLN A 4 9.39 77.47 6.49
CA GLN A 4 7.97 77.48 6.87
C GLN A 4 7.04 77.51 5.65
N SER A 5 7.51 78.05 4.52
CA SER A 5 6.76 78.07 3.26
C SER A 5 6.70 76.68 2.62
N GLU A 6 7.81 75.95 2.62
CA GLU A 6 7.91 74.63 2.00
C GLU A 6 7.11 73.55 2.77
N THR A 7 7.08 73.64 4.10
CA THR A 7 6.24 72.77 4.94
C THR A 7 4.74 73.06 4.77
N PHE A 8 4.36 74.31 4.54
CA PHE A 8 2.96 74.67 4.29
C PHE A 8 2.49 74.17 2.92
N ILE A 9 3.33 74.27 1.89
CA ILE A 9 3.03 73.75 0.54
C ILE A 9 2.93 72.23 0.54
N ALA A 10 3.83 71.53 1.26
CA ALA A 10 3.78 70.08 1.38
C ALA A 10 2.50 69.59 2.08
N LEU A 11 2.04 70.31 3.10
CA LEU A 11 0.79 69.97 3.81
C LEU A 11 -0.45 70.19 2.93
N ILE A 12 -0.47 71.25 2.12
CA ILE A 12 -1.56 71.50 1.16
C ILE A 12 -1.60 70.41 0.09
N LEU A 13 -0.44 69.99 -0.44
CA LEU A 13 -0.36 68.91 -1.42
C LEU A 13 -0.79 67.56 -0.84
N LEU A 14 -0.47 67.28 0.42
CA LEU A 14 -0.90 66.07 1.12
C LEU A 14 -2.43 66.03 1.28
N ILE A 15 -3.03 67.16 1.68
CA ILE A 15 -4.48 67.30 1.83
C ILE A 15 -5.18 67.19 0.47
N ALA A 16 -4.61 67.80 -0.58
CA ALA A 16 -5.13 67.69 -1.94
C ALA A 16 -5.06 66.24 -2.47
N GLY A 17 -3.97 65.51 -2.20
CA GLY A 17 -3.83 64.10 -2.55
C GLY A 17 -4.81 63.18 -1.79
N ALA A 18 -5.06 63.47 -0.51
CA ALA A 18 -6.06 62.78 0.29
C ALA A 18 -7.50 63.03 -0.22
N LEU A 19 -7.83 64.26 -0.62
CA LEU A 19 -9.12 64.54 -1.23
C LEU A 19 -9.29 63.86 -2.60
N ALA A 20 -8.24 63.85 -3.42
CA ALA A 20 -8.27 63.18 -4.72
C ALA A 20 -8.52 61.67 -4.59
N THR A 21 -7.92 61.03 -3.59
CA THR A 21 -8.13 59.59 -3.33
C THR A 21 -9.54 59.28 -2.81
N VAL A 22 -10.13 60.15 -1.98
CA VAL A 22 -11.54 60.04 -1.54
C VAL A 22 -12.50 60.23 -2.73
N ILE A 23 -12.20 61.15 -3.64
CA ILE A 23 -13.00 61.36 -4.86
C ILE A 23 -12.90 60.14 -5.79
N ILE A 24 -11.70 59.59 -6.00
CA ILE A 24 -11.51 58.36 -6.79
C ILE A 24 -12.27 57.17 -6.15
N TYR A 25 -12.21 57.01 -4.83
CA TYR A 25 -12.98 55.98 -4.13
C TYR A 25 -14.49 56.16 -4.30
N ASN A 26 -15.00 57.39 -4.24
CA ASN A 26 -16.42 57.69 -4.46
C ASN A 26 -16.84 57.62 -5.94
N ILE A 27 -15.92 57.62 -6.90
CA ILE A 27 -16.19 57.34 -8.32
C ILE A 27 -16.17 55.83 -8.61
N ILE A 28 -15.28 55.08 -7.95
CA ILE A 28 -15.14 53.63 -8.16
C ILE A 28 -16.21 52.84 -7.37
N SER A 29 -16.54 53.25 -6.15
CA SER A 29 -17.48 52.54 -5.26
C SER A 29 -18.90 52.39 -5.86
N PRO A 30 -19.49 53.40 -6.53
CA PRO A 30 -20.76 53.23 -7.24
C PRO A 30 -20.62 52.36 -8.49
N ASN A 31 -19.47 52.40 -9.18
CA ASN A 31 -19.23 51.63 -10.41
C ASN A 31 -18.92 50.15 -10.17
N LEU A 32 -18.46 49.77 -8.96
CA LEU A 32 -18.34 48.37 -8.56
C LEU A 32 -19.71 47.69 -8.37
N ASN A 33 -20.77 48.46 -8.10
CA ASN A 33 -22.16 47.98 -8.03
C ASN A 33 -22.91 48.06 -9.37
N ILE A 34 -22.29 48.56 -10.45
CA ILE A 34 -22.90 48.69 -11.79
C ILE A 34 -22.38 47.60 -12.77
N ILE A 35 -21.53 46.67 -12.33
CA ILE A 35 -21.18 45.46 -13.10
C ILE A 35 -22.18 44.31 -12.85
N ASN A 36 -23.31 44.53 -12.18
CA ASN A 36 -24.45 43.61 -12.33
C ASN A 36 -25.86 44.21 -12.09
N PRO A 37 -26.34 45.14 -12.93
CA PRO A 37 -27.77 45.44 -13.02
C PRO A 37 -28.28 45.22 -14.44
N SER A 38 -28.27 43.98 -14.92
CA SER A 38 -29.24 43.49 -15.91
C SER A 38 -29.08 41.98 -16.06
N GLY A 39 -30.09 41.23 -15.62
CA GLY A 39 -30.21 39.80 -15.83
C GLY A 39 -30.30 39.45 -17.31
N GLN A 40 -29.15 39.32 -17.95
CA GLN A 40 -28.95 38.34 -19.00
C GLN A 40 -27.99 37.30 -18.43
N GLU A 41 -28.55 36.16 -18.05
CA GLU A 41 -27.78 34.94 -17.89
C GLU A 41 -26.92 34.80 -19.15
N ILE A 42 -25.60 34.93 -18.99
CA ILE A 42 -24.67 34.38 -19.96
C ILE A 42 -24.87 32.87 -19.82
N SER A 43 -25.77 32.34 -20.63
CA SER A 43 -26.03 30.92 -20.79
C SER A 43 -24.76 30.23 -21.27
N ARG A 44 -23.84 29.94 -20.34
CA ARG A 44 -23.08 28.71 -20.42
C ARG A 44 -24.07 27.63 -20.03
N SER A 45 -24.69 26.99 -21.01
CA SER A 45 -25.40 25.73 -20.80
C SER A 45 -24.38 24.64 -20.48
N LEU A 46 -23.84 24.66 -19.27
CA LEU A 46 -23.45 23.42 -18.61
C LEU A 46 -24.75 22.89 -18.03
N GLU A 47 -25.36 21.95 -18.74
CA GLU A 47 -26.56 21.27 -18.29
C GLU A 47 -26.24 20.66 -16.91
N LEU A 48 -26.93 21.13 -15.86
CA LEU A 48 -26.74 20.61 -14.51
C LEU A 48 -27.02 19.11 -14.54
N ASN A 49 -26.02 18.30 -14.16
CA ASN A 49 -26.16 16.86 -14.10
C ASN A 49 -25.60 16.32 -12.79
N PHE A 50 -26.01 15.11 -12.46
CA PHE A 50 -25.45 14.36 -11.35
C PHE A 50 -24.56 13.24 -11.88
N GLN A 51 -23.41 13.06 -11.25
CA GLN A 51 -22.51 11.93 -11.48
C GLN A 51 -22.58 10.98 -10.28
N LEU A 52 -22.95 9.73 -10.51
CA LEU A 52 -22.76 8.66 -9.52
C LEU A 52 -21.27 8.34 -9.45
N LEU A 53 -20.66 8.57 -8.30
CA LEU A 53 -19.25 8.29 -8.05
C LEU A 53 -19.06 6.84 -7.63
N ASP A 54 -19.92 6.34 -6.73
CA ASP A 54 -19.83 4.99 -6.18
C ASP A 54 -21.16 4.58 -5.53
N TYR A 55 -21.34 3.29 -5.30
CA TYR A 55 -22.40 2.77 -4.44
C TYR A 55 -22.03 1.44 -3.81
N PHE A 56 -22.59 1.16 -2.64
CA PHE A 56 -22.52 -0.16 -2.02
C PHE A 56 -23.82 -0.51 -1.32
N ILE A 57 -24.04 -1.81 -1.11
CA ILE A 57 -25.21 -2.32 -0.40
C ILE A 57 -24.73 -3.12 0.80
N ALA A 58 -25.08 -2.68 1.99
CA ALA A 58 -24.76 -3.35 3.25
C ALA A 58 -26.02 -3.49 4.09
N ASN A 59 -26.27 -4.68 4.65
CA ASN A 59 -27.43 -4.97 5.50
C ASN A 59 -28.76 -4.49 4.89
N ASN A 60 -29.03 -4.84 3.63
CA ASN A 60 -30.19 -4.38 2.85
C ASN A 60 -30.34 -2.85 2.77
N THR A 61 -29.27 -2.09 2.94
CA THR A 61 -29.26 -0.64 2.79
C THR A 61 -28.30 -0.25 1.67
N LEU A 62 -28.81 0.45 0.66
CA LEU A 62 -28.00 1.06 -0.40
C LEU A 62 -27.44 2.38 0.11
N TYR A 63 -26.14 2.59 -0.13
CA TYR A 63 -25.43 3.85 0.03
C TYR A 63 -24.86 4.23 -1.33
N ALA A 64 -25.30 5.34 -1.91
CA ALA A 64 -24.82 5.82 -3.21
C ALA A 64 -24.25 7.23 -3.08
N TYR A 65 -23.04 7.43 -3.59
CA TYR A 65 -22.30 8.68 -3.54
C TYR A 65 -22.47 9.43 -4.85
N VAL A 66 -23.12 10.60 -4.81
CA VAL A 66 -23.47 11.36 -6.01
C VAL A 66 -22.90 12.76 -5.92
N LYS A 67 -22.32 13.25 -7.01
CA LYS A 67 -21.74 14.59 -7.09
C LYS A 67 -22.44 15.41 -8.19
N PRO A 68 -22.95 16.61 -7.89
CA PRO A 68 -23.48 17.51 -8.90
C PRO A 68 -22.34 18.17 -9.71
N SER A 69 -22.59 18.48 -10.99
CA SER A 69 -21.61 19.18 -11.84
C SER A 69 -21.32 20.62 -11.40
N GLU A 70 -22.25 21.25 -10.69
CA GLU A 70 -22.16 22.60 -10.12
C GLU A 70 -22.75 22.64 -8.70
N PRO A 71 -22.51 23.67 -7.88
CA PRO A 71 -23.11 23.77 -6.54
C PRO A 71 -24.64 23.78 -6.60
N VAL A 72 -25.29 22.93 -5.79
CA VAL A 72 -26.76 22.84 -5.70
C VAL A 72 -27.25 23.07 -4.28
N ASN A 73 -28.45 23.64 -4.15
CA ASN A 73 -29.14 23.71 -2.86
C ASN A 73 -29.65 22.32 -2.46
N TYR A 74 -28.96 21.65 -1.54
CA TYR A 74 -29.29 20.28 -1.12
C TYR A 74 -30.72 20.13 -0.59
N SER A 75 -31.33 21.18 -0.04
CA SER A 75 -32.73 21.12 0.46
C SER A 75 -33.76 20.88 -0.64
N GLN A 76 -33.36 21.07 -1.90
CA GLN A 76 -34.17 20.85 -3.09
C GLN A 76 -33.77 19.58 -3.85
N VAL A 77 -32.71 18.88 -3.41
CA VAL A 77 -32.27 17.64 -4.04
C VAL A 77 -33.10 16.48 -3.51
N PHE A 78 -33.60 15.66 -4.41
CA PHE A 78 -34.31 14.44 -4.08
C PHE A 78 -33.69 13.23 -4.78
N ALA A 79 -33.93 12.05 -4.24
CA ALA A 79 -33.53 10.80 -4.87
C ALA A 79 -34.66 9.77 -4.79
N ILE A 80 -34.79 8.99 -5.85
CA ILE A 80 -35.80 7.94 -6.00
C ILE A 80 -35.09 6.64 -6.33
N VAL A 81 -35.43 5.56 -5.62
CA VAL A 81 -34.95 4.21 -5.94
C VAL A 81 -36.17 3.33 -6.25
N ASN A 82 -36.25 2.80 -7.48
CA ASN A 82 -37.40 2.02 -7.99
C ASN A 82 -38.75 2.65 -7.61
N ASN A 83 -38.97 3.90 -7.99
CA ASN A 83 -40.18 4.69 -7.74
C ASN A 83 -40.50 4.99 -6.26
N ARG A 84 -39.52 4.87 -5.35
CA ARG A 84 -39.65 5.33 -3.96
C ARG A 84 -38.68 6.43 -3.60
N LEU A 85 -39.19 7.51 -3.00
CA LEU A 85 -38.36 8.58 -2.46
C LEU A 85 -37.47 8.04 -1.33
N VAL A 86 -36.19 8.39 -1.35
CA VAL A 86 -35.19 7.96 -0.37
C VAL A 86 -34.43 9.15 0.21
N ASN A 87 -33.64 8.90 1.26
CA ASN A 87 -32.96 9.98 1.97
C ASN A 87 -31.69 10.42 1.22
N VAL A 88 -31.46 11.73 1.17
CA VAL A 88 -30.24 12.36 0.64
C VAL A 88 -29.58 13.16 1.75
N TYR A 89 -28.28 12.96 1.95
CA TYR A 89 -27.49 13.63 2.97
C TYR A 89 -26.29 14.34 2.34
N PRO A 90 -25.92 15.55 2.78
CA PRO A 90 -24.62 16.11 2.44
C PRO A 90 -23.52 15.29 3.13
N TYR A 91 -22.48 14.91 2.39
CA TYR A 91 -21.34 14.17 2.93
C TYR A 91 -20.32 15.11 3.57
N ASN A 92 -19.90 14.80 4.79
CA ASN A 92 -18.73 15.41 5.43
C ASN A 92 -17.83 14.34 6.04
N PRO A 93 -16.53 14.27 5.68
CA PRO A 93 -15.55 13.40 6.35
C PRO A 93 -15.37 13.67 7.85
N ASN A 94 -15.83 14.83 8.36
CA ASN A 94 -15.53 15.33 9.71
C ASN A 94 -16.76 15.49 10.63
N GLY A 95 -17.97 15.11 10.21
CA GLY A 95 -19.17 15.12 11.07
C GLY A 95 -19.82 16.48 11.39
N SER A 96 -19.46 17.57 10.71
CA SER A 96 -20.11 18.90 10.85
C SER A 96 -20.97 19.30 9.63
N ILE A 97 -21.95 20.19 9.80
CA ILE A 97 -22.76 20.70 8.68
C ILE A 97 -21.91 21.75 7.93
N VAL A 98 -21.54 21.50 6.67
CA VAL A 98 -20.84 22.48 5.82
C VAL A 98 -21.83 23.23 4.92
N ASN A 99 -21.52 24.50 4.73
CA ASN A 99 -22.24 25.49 3.94
C ASN A 99 -22.54 25.01 2.48
N PRO A 100 -23.79 25.07 1.99
CA PRO A 100 -24.30 24.46 0.75
C PRO A 100 -23.69 24.90 -0.61
N TYR A 101 -22.64 25.72 -0.64
CA TYR A 101 -22.19 26.39 -1.87
C TYR A 101 -20.87 25.85 -2.48
N ASN A 102 -20.33 24.74 -1.99
CA ASN A 102 -19.08 24.16 -2.50
C ASN A 102 -19.26 22.70 -2.92
N ASN A 103 -19.46 22.44 -4.24
CA ASN A 103 -19.36 21.17 -5.01
C ASN A 103 -19.48 19.83 -4.23
N GLY A 104 -20.38 19.79 -3.24
CA GLY A 104 -20.34 18.83 -2.13
C GLY A 104 -20.82 17.46 -2.57
N LEU A 105 -20.15 16.43 -2.06
CA LEU A 105 -20.58 15.05 -2.27
C LEU A 105 -21.89 14.81 -1.52
N LEU A 106 -22.83 14.10 -2.14
CA LEU A 106 -24.10 13.68 -1.53
C LEU A 106 -24.07 12.18 -1.29
N ILE A 107 -24.63 11.73 -0.17
CA ILE A 107 -24.92 10.31 0.09
C ILE A 107 -26.42 10.09 0.00
N ILE A 108 -26.82 9.15 -0.83
CA ILE A 108 -28.18 8.66 -0.93
C ILE A 108 -28.26 7.35 -0.15
N VAL A 109 -29.23 7.25 0.76
CA VAL A 109 -29.41 6.08 1.63
C VAL A 109 -30.81 5.52 1.45
N ALA A 110 -30.91 4.27 1.03
CA ALA A 110 -32.19 3.59 0.77
C ALA A 110 -32.27 2.22 1.44
N ASN A 111 -33.34 1.96 2.20
CA ASN A 111 -33.60 0.65 2.79
C ASN A 111 -34.28 -0.26 1.75
N LEU A 112 -33.50 -1.18 1.19
CA LEU A 112 -33.90 -2.12 0.14
C LEU A 112 -34.83 -3.23 0.66
N SER A 113 -34.96 -3.44 1.97
CA SER A 113 -35.97 -4.37 2.51
C SER A 113 -37.39 -3.92 2.20
N GLN A 114 -37.59 -2.63 1.86
CA GLN A 114 -38.88 -2.04 1.55
C GLN A 114 -39.02 -1.69 0.06
N ILE A 115 -37.96 -1.83 -0.73
CA ILE A 115 -37.92 -1.47 -2.15
C ILE A 115 -37.59 -2.75 -2.92
N PRO A 116 -38.54 -3.38 -3.63
CA PRO A 116 -38.22 -4.58 -4.39
C PRO A 116 -37.33 -4.23 -5.60
N PRO A 117 -36.39 -5.10 -5.99
CA PRO A 117 -35.63 -4.94 -7.23
C PRO A 117 -36.52 -5.16 -8.46
N ASP A 118 -36.01 -4.78 -9.64
CA ASP A 118 -36.65 -5.06 -10.92
C ASP A 118 -36.60 -6.56 -11.29
N GLN A 119 -37.16 -6.92 -12.45
CA GLN A 119 -37.21 -8.31 -12.94
C GLN A 119 -35.82 -8.95 -13.14
N ASN A 120 -34.76 -8.15 -13.25
CA ASN A 120 -33.38 -8.58 -13.41
C ASN A 120 -32.59 -8.52 -12.10
N GLY A 121 -33.23 -8.18 -10.97
CA GLY A 121 -32.58 -8.04 -9.68
C GLY A 121 -31.89 -6.69 -9.46
N ASN A 122 -32.08 -5.69 -10.32
CA ASN A 122 -31.40 -4.39 -10.21
C ASN A 122 -32.29 -3.30 -9.60
N TYR A 123 -31.67 -2.19 -9.22
CA TYR A 123 -32.34 -0.98 -8.76
C TYR A 123 -32.03 0.17 -9.70
N LYS A 124 -33.03 0.97 -10.02
CA LYS A 124 -32.88 2.24 -10.73
C LYS A 124 -32.84 3.36 -9.70
N LEU A 125 -31.74 4.09 -9.66
CA LEU A 125 -31.56 5.30 -8.85
C LEU A 125 -31.74 6.54 -9.73
N GLU A 126 -32.68 7.39 -9.38
CA GLU A 126 -32.93 8.67 -10.03
C GLU A 126 -32.63 9.79 -9.03
N VAL A 127 -31.91 10.82 -9.46
CA VAL A 127 -31.54 11.98 -8.64
C VAL A 127 -31.99 13.23 -9.35
N GLY A 128 -32.64 14.12 -8.62
CA GLY A 128 -33.26 15.31 -9.18
C GLY A 128 -33.13 16.53 -8.29
N LEU A 129 -33.51 17.68 -8.85
CA LEU A 129 -33.53 18.97 -8.17
C LEU A 129 -34.88 19.63 -8.44
N GLY A 130 -35.62 20.00 -7.39
CA GLY A 130 -36.98 20.52 -7.55
C GLY A 130 -37.93 19.44 -8.07
N ASP A 131 -38.46 19.63 -9.28
CA ASP A 131 -39.36 18.67 -9.95
C ASP A 131 -38.68 17.92 -11.11
N ASP A 132 -37.40 18.23 -11.41
CA ASP A 132 -36.68 17.67 -12.55
C ASP A 132 -35.76 16.51 -12.15
N ILE A 133 -35.77 15.43 -12.93
CA ILE A 133 -34.80 14.32 -12.81
C ILE A 133 -33.57 14.64 -13.67
N LEU A 134 -32.40 14.71 -13.03
CA LEU A 134 -31.16 15.20 -13.63
C LEU A 134 -30.02 14.14 -13.61
N GLY A 135 -30.29 12.95 -13.07
CA GLY A 135 -29.40 11.79 -13.12
C GLY A 135 -30.18 10.49 -12.98
N ILE A 136 -29.87 9.50 -13.82
CA ILE A 136 -30.47 8.17 -13.79
C ILE A 136 -29.34 7.13 -13.82
N PHE A 137 -29.33 6.21 -12.86
CA PHE A 137 -28.27 5.22 -12.69
C PHE A 137 -28.84 3.82 -12.43
N ASP A 138 -28.25 2.83 -13.09
CA ASP A 138 -28.56 1.42 -12.85
C ASP A 138 -27.63 0.84 -11.77
N ILE A 139 -28.21 0.38 -10.67
CA ILE A 139 -27.55 -0.17 -9.50
C ILE A 139 -27.74 -1.69 -9.53
N LYS A 140 -26.65 -2.44 -9.70
CA LYS A 140 -26.72 -3.91 -9.74
C LYS A 140 -26.70 -4.47 -8.32
N TYR A 141 -27.71 -5.28 -7.97
CA TYR A 141 -27.71 -6.00 -6.71
C TYR A 141 -26.83 -7.24 -6.83
N ILE A 142 -25.60 -7.14 -6.36
CA ILE A 142 -24.74 -8.30 -6.17
C ILE A 142 -24.97 -8.76 -4.74
N SER A 143 -25.77 -9.82 -4.54
CA SER A 143 -25.96 -10.39 -3.21
C SER A 143 -24.64 -10.96 -2.71
N ASN A 144 -23.96 -10.23 -1.83
CA ASN A 144 -22.78 -10.72 -1.14
C ASN A 144 -23.04 -10.60 0.35
N THR A 145 -23.23 -11.72 1.04
CA THR A 145 -23.66 -11.76 2.45
C THR A 145 -22.55 -11.36 3.44
N LEU A 146 -21.38 -10.94 2.96
CA LEU A 146 -20.21 -10.64 3.78
C LEU A 146 -19.33 -9.58 3.10
N ILE A 147 -19.61 -8.29 3.28
CA ILE A 147 -18.63 -7.24 2.90
C ILE A 147 -18.62 -6.12 3.95
N ASN A 148 -17.50 -6.04 4.68
CA ASN A 148 -16.93 -4.76 5.08
C ASN A 148 -16.03 -4.30 3.92
N TYR A 149 -16.32 -3.10 3.40
CA TYR A 149 -15.58 -2.30 2.41
C TYR A 149 -14.79 -3.05 1.32
N PHE A 150 -15.21 -2.96 0.05
CA PHE A 150 -14.27 -2.92 -1.08
C PHE A 150 -14.85 -2.25 -2.35
N GLN A 151 -13.90 -1.71 -3.12
CA GLN A 151 -13.88 -0.84 -4.30
C GLN A 151 -14.92 -1.12 -5.42
N PRO A 152 -15.31 -0.09 -6.19
CA PRO A 152 -16.05 -0.28 -7.44
C PRO A 152 -15.16 -0.89 -8.54
N PRO A 153 -15.75 -1.61 -9.51
CA PRO A 153 -15.08 -1.91 -10.76
C PRO A 153 -14.80 -0.59 -11.49
N ILE A 154 -13.52 -0.25 -11.66
CA ILE A 154 -13.14 0.84 -12.56
C ILE A 154 -13.46 0.39 -13.99
N THR A 155 -14.59 0.81 -14.54
CA THR A 155 -14.77 0.86 -16.00
C THR A 155 -13.91 2.02 -16.53
N PHE A 156 -12.71 1.70 -16.99
CA PHE A 156 -11.96 2.61 -17.84
C PHE A 156 -12.66 2.70 -19.19
N ASN A 157 -13.13 3.88 -19.56
CA ASN A 157 -13.40 4.18 -20.97
C ASN A 157 -12.06 4.18 -21.70
N ILE A 158 -11.72 3.07 -22.34
CA ILE A 158 -10.63 3.01 -23.31
C ILE A 158 -11.10 3.79 -24.53
N SER A 159 -10.81 5.09 -24.58
CA SER A 159 -10.86 5.82 -25.84
C SER A 159 -9.70 5.33 -26.69
N THR A 160 -9.95 4.37 -27.57
CA THR A 160 -9.06 4.11 -28.70
C THR A 160 -9.06 5.36 -29.57
N SER A 161 -8.10 6.26 -29.37
CA SER A 161 -7.84 7.31 -30.36
C SER A 161 -7.22 6.63 -31.58
N THR A 162 -8.08 6.11 -32.46
CA THR A 162 -7.68 5.78 -33.83
C THR A 162 -7.32 7.10 -34.50
N SER A 163 -6.02 7.40 -34.59
CA SER A 163 -5.52 8.34 -35.57
C SER A 163 -5.77 7.73 -36.94
N ASN A 164 -6.89 8.08 -37.57
CA ASN A 164 -7.14 7.80 -38.97
C ASN A 164 -6.14 8.58 -39.82
N THR A 165 -4.97 8.01 -40.06
CA THR A 165 -4.18 8.29 -41.25
C THR A 165 -4.44 7.18 -42.25
N SER A 166 -5.21 7.52 -43.26
CA SER A 166 -5.52 6.68 -44.41
C SER A 166 -4.26 6.09 -45.05
N SER A 167 -4.10 4.78 -44.98
CA SER A 167 -3.49 4.01 -46.07
C SER A 167 -3.95 2.55 -46.00
N ASN A 168 -4.46 2.08 -47.14
CA ASN A 168 -4.89 0.71 -47.40
C ASN A 168 -3.80 -0.31 -47.02
N SER A 169 -4.13 -1.30 -46.20
CA SER A 169 -3.82 -2.70 -46.49
C SER A 169 -4.52 -3.65 -45.52
N THR A 170 -4.99 -4.75 -46.10
CA THR A 170 -5.73 -5.87 -45.53
C THR A 170 -4.86 -6.79 -44.66
N SER A 171 -5.18 -6.94 -43.37
CA SER A 171 -5.26 -8.22 -42.63
C SER A 171 -5.60 -7.93 -41.16
N SER A 172 -6.83 -8.22 -40.74
CA SER A 172 -7.27 -8.07 -39.35
C SER A 172 -6.82 -9.27 -38.51
N THR A 173 -5.62 -9.19 -37.94
CA THR A 173 -5.30 -9.92 -36.70
C THR A 173 -5.95 -9.18 -35.51
N PRO A 174 -6.43 -9.87 -34.47
CA PRO A 174 -6.98 -9.20 -33.30
C PRO A 174 -5.85 -8.44 -32.62
N THR A 175 -5.88 -7.11 -32.67
CA THR A 175 -4.94 -6.28 -31.92
C THR A 175 -5.19 -6.50 -30.43
N THR A 176 -4.19 -7.01 -29.74
CA THR A 176 -4.10 -7.03 -28.28
C THR A 176 -4.44 -5.64 -27.73
N PRO A 177 -5.19 -5.52 -26.63
CA PRO A 177 -5.49 -4.23 -26.01
C PRO A 177 -4.18 -3.49 -25.76
N THR A 178 -3.99 -2.34 -26.41
CA THR A 178 -2.81 -1.52 -26.17
C THR A 178 -2.99 -0.85 -24.82
N CYS A 179 -2.31 -1.39 -23.80
CA CYS A 179 -2.15 -0.77 -22.50
C CYS A 179 -1.33 0.53 -22.64
N GLN A 180 -1.98 1.61 -23.08
CA GLN A 180 -1.43 2.95 -23.10
C GLN A 180 -2.06 3.77 -21.96
N LEU A 181 -1.75 3.39 -20.73
CA LEU A 181 -1.92 4.27 -19.57
C LEU A 181 -0.53 4.73 -19.16
N SER A 182 -0.07 5.82 -19.79
CA SER A 182 1.31 6.27 -19.58
C SER A 182 1.57 6.69 -18.12
N TYR A 183 0.59 7.26 -17.40
CA TYR A 183 0.79 7.63 -16.00
C TYR A 183 -0.52 7.58 -15.22
N LEU A 184 -0.53 6.78 -14.16
CA LEU A 184 -1.66 6.62 -13.24
C LEU A 184 -1.33 7.33 -11.92
N PRO A 185 -2.12 8.32 -11.49
CA PRO A 185 -1.98 8.90 -10.16
C PRO A 185 -2.39 7.86 -9.12
N LEU A 186 -1.50 7.57 -8.17
CA LEU A 186 -1.77 6.77 -7.00
C LEU A 186 -1.78 7.70 -5.78
N VAL A 187 -2.90 7.77 -5.08
CA VAL A 187 -3.03 8.58 -3.87
C VAL A 187 -2.90 7.66 -2.68
N ILE A 188 -1.85 7.86 -1.88
CA ILE A 188 -1.58 7.02 -0.72
C ILE A 188 -2.07 7.76 0.53
N TYR A 189 -3.03 7.19 1.24
CA TYR A 189 -3.69 7.77 2.40
C TYR A 189 -3.12 7.21 3.70
N ASN A 190 -2.55 8.08 4.53
CA ASN A 190 -2.31 7.79 5.93
C ASN A 190 -3.51 8.28 6.75
N THR A 191 -4.43 7.36 7.06
CA THR A 191 -5.61 7.62 7.88
C THR A 191 -5.31 7.61 9.39
N GLN A 192 -4.06 7.36 9.77
CA GLN A 192 -3.65 7.27 11.17
C GLN A 192 -3.29 8.65 11.72
N SER A 193 -3.47 8.82 13.03
CA SER A 193 -3.12 10.05 13.74
C SER A 193 -1.61 10.25 13.95
N ILE A 194 -0.79 9.35 13.43
CA ILE A 194 0.67 9.34 13.56
C ILE A 194 1.26 9.28 12.14
N SER A 195 2.26 10.11 11.88
CA SER A 195 2.99 10.08 10.61
C SER A 195 3.72 8.74 10.44
N THR A 196 3.89 8.29 9.19
CA THR A 196 4.80 7.18 8.94
C THR A 196 6.24 7.60 9.28
N PRO A 197 7.15 6.63 9.53
CA PRO A 197 8.58 6.90 9.56
C PRO A 197 9.09 7.61 8.31
N SER A 198 10.30 8.17 8.37
CA SER A 198 10.99 8.80 7.24
C SER A 198 12.44 8.32 7.27
N PRO A 199 12.90 7.51 6.30
CA PRO A 199 12.13 6.96 5.16
C PRO A 199 11.05 5.94 5.56
N PHE A 200 10.09 5.71 4.65
CA PHE A 200 9.05 4.69 4.78
C PHE A 200 8.97 3.80 3.54
N GLN A 201 8.88 2.48 3.76
CA GLN A 201 8.66 1.51 2.69
C GLN A 201 7.18 1.24 2.54
N GLN A 202 6.61 1.68 1.41
CA GLN A 202 5.20 1.45 1.06
C GLN A 202 5.10 0.29 0.06
N ASP A 203 4.26 -0.70 0.34
CA ASP A 203 3.87 -1.68 -0.66
C ASP A 203 2.81 -1.11 -1.61
N ILE A 204 2.87 -1.52 -2.86
CA ILE A 204 1.89 -1.24 -3.90
C ILE A 204 1.62 -2.55 -4.60
N ALA A 205 0.43 -3.09 -4.39
CA ALA A 205 0.01 -4.30 -5.07
C ALA A 205 -1.10 -4.03 -6.09
N ILE A 206 -0.92 -4.52 -7.31
CA ILE A 206 -1.97 -4.51 -8.34
C ILE A 206 -2.49 -5.94 -8.46
N CYS A 207 -3.78 -6.14 -8.19
CA CYS A 207 -4.39 -7.46 -8.14
C CYS A 207 -5.43 -7.65 -9.24
N ASN A 208 -5.61 -8.90 -9.68
CA ASN A 208 -6.69 -9.28 -10.60
C ASN A 208 -8.02 -9.65 -9.89
N GLY A 209 -8.09 -9.43 -8.58
CA GLY A 209 -9.25 -9.70 -7.75
C GLY A 209 -9.06 -9.15 -6.33
N SER A 210 -10.09 -9.29 -5.49
CA SER A 210 -10.00 -8.92 -4.08
C SER A 210 -9.24 -9.95 -3.27
N ILE A 211 -8.42 -9.49 -2.33
CA ILE A 211 -7.70 -10.33 -1.38
C ILE A 211 -8.14 -10.00 0.04
N ASN A 212 -8.27 -11.02 0.88
CA ASN A 212 -8.64 -10.86 2.29
C ASN A 212 -7.42 -11.15 3.19
N ILE A 213 -6.42 -10.25 3.16
CA ILE A 213 -5.15 -10.42 3.89
C ILE A 213 -4.93 -9.39 5.01
N GLY A 214 -5.95 -8.58 5.32
CA GLY A 214 -5.95 -7.62 6.43
C GLY A 214 -5.37 -6.24 6.08
N ASN A 215 -5.22 -5.40 7.10
CA ASN A 215 -4.86 -3.98 6.96
C ASN A 215 -3.34 -3.72 6.84
N SER A 216 -2.53 -4.77 6.82
CA SER A 216 -1.06 -4.68 6.75
C SER A 216 -0.51 -4.70 5.32
N PHE A 217 -1.39 -4.64 4.31
CA PHE A 217 -1.06 -4.73 2.90
C PHE A 217 -1.97 -3.81 2.07
N ALA A 218 -1.38 -3.01 1.18
CA ALA A 218 -2.08 -2.02 0.36
C ALA A 218 -2.19 -2.49 -1.09
N TYR A 219 -3.43 -2.60 -1.60
CA TYR A 219 -3.65 -3.12 -2.95
C TYR A 219 -4.78 -2.42 -3.72
N ILE A 220 -4.70 -2.54 -5.04
CA ILE A 220 -5.70 -2.10 -6.00
C ILE A 220 -6.26 -3.34 -6.70
N ASN A 221 -7.57 -3.58 -6.61
CA ASN A 221 -8.23 -4.60 -7.43
C ASN A 221 -8.54 -4.03 -8.82
N ASN A 222 -7.69 -4.32 -9.80
CA ASN A 222 -7.93 -3.90 -11.18
C ASN A 222 -7.32 -4.90 -12.17
N ALA A 223 -8.14 -5.85 -12.65
CA ALA A 223 -7.72 -6.87 -13.60
C ALA A 223 -7.21 -6.29 -14.94
N THR A 224 -7.77 -5.19 -15.42
CA THR A 224 -7.30 -4.54 -16.65
C THR A 224 -5.88 -4.01 -16.46
N LEU A 225 -5.63 -3.33 -15.35
CA LEU A 225 -4.32 -2.79 -15.00
C LEU A 225 -3.30 -3.90 -14.78
N PHE A 226 -3.69 -4.95 -14.05
CA PHE A 226 -2.88 -6.14 -13.83
C PHE A 226 -2.39 -6.76 -15.15
N ASN A 227 -3.28 -6.91 -16.13
CA ASN A 227 -2.93 -7.46 -17.45
C ASN A 227 -2.01 -6.56 -18.29
N CYS A 228 -1.78 -5.31 -17.86
CA CYS A 228 -0.84 -4.39 -18.50
C CYS A 228 0.59 -4.52 -17.96
N ILE A 229 0.82 -5.34 -16.93
CA ILE A 229 2.12 -5.51 -16.30
C ILE A 229 2.75 -6.77 -16.87
N ASN A 230 4.01 -6.70 -17.28
CA ASN A 230 4.72 -7.90 -17.71
C ASN A 230 5.11 -8.78 -16.50
N PRO A 231 5.34 -10.09 -16.69
CA PRO A 231 5.56 -11.02 -15.58
C PRO A 231 6.70 -10.66 -14.61
N ASN A 232 7.68 -9.91 -15.11
CA ASN A 232 8.85 -9.49 -14.35
C ASN A 232 8.74 -8.06 -13.80
N GLY A 233 7.59 -7.40 -13.95
CA GLY A 233 7.35 -6.02 -13.52
C GLY A 233 8.26 -4.97 -14.18
N GLN A 234 8.90 -5.31 -15.29
CA GLN A 234 9.97 -4.49 -15.91
C GLN A 234 9.44 -3.28 -16.68
N ASN A 235 8.16 -3.27 -17.02
CA ASN A 235 7.50 -2.16 -17.69
C ASN A 235 6.81 -1.19 -16.71
N VAL A 236 7.15 -1.23 -15.42
CA VAL A 236 6.59 -0.33 -14.40
C VAL A 236 7.68 0.49 -13.71
N TYR A 237 7.40 1.76 -13.43
CA TYR A 237 8.18 2.58 -12.51
C TYR A 237 7.32 3.64 -11.80
N PHE A 238 7.89 4.24 -10.74
CA PHE A 238 7.19 5.23 -9.91
C PHE A 238 7.93 6.58 -9.87
N THR A 239 7.17 7.67 -9.81
CA THR A 239 7.70 9.05 -9.68
C THR A 239 6.74 9.93 -8.87
N ILE A 240 7.26 10.98 -8.21
CA ILE A 240 6.43 12.00 -7.55
C ILE A 240 5.91 13.07 -8.53
N THR A 241 6.45 13.15 -9.75
CA THR A 241 6.08 14.19 -10.73
C THR A 241 5.49 13.56 -11.98
N TYR A 242 4.28 13.99 -12.35
CA TYR A 242 3.61 13.53 -13.57
C TYR A 242 4.52 13.68 -14.80
N ASN A 243 4.54 12.66 -15.65
CA ASN A 243 5.32 12.64 -16.89
C ASN A 243 6.83 12.88 -16.72
N SER A 244 7.44 12.26 -15.70
CA SER A 244 8.88 12.36 -15.44
C SER A 244 9.54 11.00 -15.27
N ASN A 245 10.87 10.97 -15.43
CA ASN A 245 11.70 9.81 -15.11
C ASN A 245 11.53 9.41 -13.64
N PRO A 246 11.75 8.13 -13.29
CA PRO A 246 11.62 7.66 -11.91
C PRO A 246 12.57 8.40 -10.98
N ASN A 247 12.04 8.79 -9.83
CA ASN A 247 12.79 9.39 -8.72
C ASN A 247 12.39 8.78 -7.37
N ILE A 248 11.63 7.68 -7.40
CA ILE A 248 11.30 6.85 -6.24
C ILE A 248 12.02 5.51 -6.45
N TYR A 249 12.81 5.09 -5.47
CA TYR A 249 13.35 3.72 -5.47
C TYR A 249 12.21 2.73 -5.29
N SER A 250 12.13 1.75 -6.19
CA SER A 250 11.12 0.71 -6.20
C SER A 250 11.77 -0.66 -6.44
N TRP A 251 11.26 -1.67 -5.75
CA TRP A 251 11.71 -3.05 -5.83
C TRP A 251 10.49 -3.95 -6.03
N TYR A 252 10.41 -4.61 -7.18
CA TYR A 252 9.36 -5.57 -7.50
C TYR A 252 9.67 -6.89 -6.82
N GLU A 253 8.84 -7.28 -5.86
CA GLU A 253 9.01 -8.51 -5.10
C GLU A 253 8.68 -9.75 -5.94
N GLY A 254 7.70 -9.61 -6.82
CA GLY A 254 7.09 -10.69 -7.57
C GLY A 254 5.58 -10.74 -7.37
N GLN A 255 5.03 -11.94 -7.57
CA GLN A 255 3.59 -12.16 -7.54
C GLN A 255 3.17 -12.90 -6.27
N LEU A 256 2.28 -12.29 -5.50
CA LEU A 256 1.56 -12.92 -4.41
C LEU A 256 0.36 -13.71 -4.97
N ILE A 257 0.21 -14.96 -4.54
CA ILE A 257 -0.89 -15.84 -4.95
C ILE A 257 -1.78 -16.13 -3.73
N ASN A 258 -3.06 -15.79 -3.83
CA ASN A 258 -4.06 -16.10 -2.80
C ASN A 258 -5.29 -16.75 -3.45
N GLY A 259 -5.35 -18.08 -3.43
CA GLY A 259 -6.38 -18.84 -4.13
C GLY A 259 -6.31 -18.61 -5.64
N SER A 260 -7.38 -18.06 -6.23
CA SER A 260 -7.44 -17.68 -7.65
C SER A 260 -7.03 -16.23 -7.94
N THR A 261 -6.66 -15.48 -6.90
CA THR A 261 -6.27 -14.07 -7.02
C THR A 261 -4.75 -13.95 -7.02
N TYR A 262 -4.26 -13.13 -7.95
CA TYR A 262 -2.86 -12.85 -8.18
C TYR A 262 -2.64 -11.36 -8.02
N CYS A 263 -1.54 -11.00 -7.34
CA CYS A 263 -1.17 -9.61 -7.11
C CYS A 263 0.31 -9.41 -7.42
N ASP A 264 0.61 -8.45 -8.29
CA ASP A 264 1.99 -8.04 -8.56
C ASP A 264 2.38 -6.98 -7.52
N VAL A 265 3.46 -7.21 -6.77
CA VAL A 265 3.81 -6.44 -5.56
C VAL A 265 5.11 -5.67 -5.75
N TRP A 266 5.05 -4.35 -5.55
CA TRP A 266 6.22 -3.47 -5.45
C TRP A 266 6.36 -2.92 -4.05
N TRP A 267 7.59 -2.75 -3.60
CA TRP A 267 7.94 -1.89 -2.48
C TRP A 267 8.56 -0.61 -2.99
N ILE A 268 8.11 0.54 -2.49
CA ILE A 268 8.66 1.85 -2.82
C ILE A 268 9.23 2.55 -1.58
N ASN A 269 10.27 3.36 -1.77
CA ASN A 269 10.89 4.14 -0.70
C ASN A 269 10.41 5.61 -0.73
N LEU A 270 9.55 5.95 0.22
CA LEU A 270 9.08 7.31 0.46
C LEU A 270 10.02 8.00 1.45
N THR A 271 10.97 8.76 0.92
CA THR A 271 12.02 9.43 1.73
C THR A 271 11.46 10.33 2.83
N LYS A 272 10.34 11.03 2.57
CA LYS A 272 9.68 11.93 3.53
C LYS A 272 8.56 11.29 4.35
N GLY A 273 8.25 10.00 4.12
CA GLY A 273 7.06 9.37 4.66
C GLY A 273 5.76 10.05 4.24
N ILE A 274 4.69 9.79 5.00
CA ILE A 274 3.35 10.34 4.83
C ILE A 274 2.92 10.93 6.18
N PRO A 275 2.64 12.24 6.27
CA PRO A 275 2.18 12.85 7.52
C PRO A 275 0.89 12.22 8.06
N ALA A 276 0.64 12.38 9.36
CA ALA A 276 -0.61 11.97 10.01
C ALA A 276 -1.84 12.57 9.32
N ASN A 277 -2.94 11.80 9.21
CA ASN A 277 -4.22 12.22 8.64
C ASN A 277 -4.07 12.93 7.28
N SER A 278 -3.16 12.46 6.43
CA SER A 278 -2.82 13.11 5.18
C SER A 278 -2.72 12.10 4.05
N ASN A 279 -2.46 12.60 2.85
CA ASN A 279 -2.15 11.77 1.71
C ASN A 279 -1.00 12.38 0.91
N ILE A 280 -0.37 11.54 0.10
CA ILE A 280 0.54 11.97 -0.95
C ILE A 280 0.07 11.40 -2.29
N THR A 281 0.34 12.10 -3.37
CA THR A 281 0.16 11.56 -4.72
C THR A 281 1.52 11.19 -5.29
N ILE A 282 1.62 9.96 -5.78
CA ILE A 282 2.70 9.52 -6.67
C ILE A 282 2.09 9.13 -8.01
N TYR A 283 2.94 8.85 -8.99
CA TYR A 283 2.51 8.40 -10.32
C TYR A 283 3.20 7.08 -10.64
N MET A 284 2.39 6.11 -11.07
CA MET A 284 2.86 4.86 -11.63
C MET A 284 2.83 4.96 -13.16
N ASN A 285 3.96 4.74 -13.81
CA ASN A 285 4.03 4.59 -15.25
C ASN A 285 3.95 3.12 -15.61
N ILE A 286 3.13 2.79 -16.61
CA ILE A 286 3.14 1.47 -17.25
C ILE A 286 3.47 1.65 -18.73
N GLY A 287 4.63 1.15 -19.11
CA GLY A 287 5.08 1.08 -20.50
C GLY A 287 4.49 -0.13 -21.23
N PRO A 288 4.72 -0.24 -22.54
CA PRO A 288 4.43 -1.46 -23.29
C PRO A 288 5.01 -2.72 -22.63
N ASN A 289 4.35 -3.87 -22.75
CA ASN A 289 4.81 -5.13 -22.15
C ASN A 289 6.24 -5.53 -22.55
N SER A 290 6.72 -5.09 -23.71
CA SER A 290 8.08 -5.33 -24.21
C SER A 290 9.14 -4.39 -23.62
N THR A 291 8.75 -3.38 -22.84
CA THR A 291 9.68 -2.40 -22.28
C THR A 291 10.40 -2.97 -21.06
N ASN A 292 11.69 -2.64 -20.95
CA ASN A 292 12.52 -2.96 -19.78
C ASN A 292 13.10 -1.68 -19.17
N TYR A 293 12.35 -1.10 -18.24
CA TYR A 293 12.77 0.07 -17.48
C TYR A 293 13.91 -0.23 -16.51
N TYR A 294 14.12 -1.48 -16.12
CA TYR A 294 15.21 -1.83 -15.22
C TYR A 294 16.56 -1.54 -15.89
N SER A 295 16.69 -1.87 -17.17
CA SER A 295 17.88 -1.53 -17.95
C SER A 295 18.09 -0.02 -18.15
N GLN A 296 17.02 0.77 -18.17
CA GLN A 296 17.06 2.20 -18.47
C GLN A 296 17.25 3.08 -17.23
N TYR A 297 16.69 2.65 -16.09
CA TYR A 297 16.53 3.49 -14.90
C TYR A 297 17.09 2.87 -13.61
N TYR A 298 17.79 1.74 -13.69
CA TYR A 298 18.55 1.23 -12.54
C TYR A 298 19.50 2.34 -12.01
N PRO A 299 19.55 2.58 -10.67
CA PRO A 299 19.02 1.74 -9.60
C PRO A 299 17.63 2.12 -9.06
N TYR A 300 16.84 2.99 -9.72
CA TYR A 300 15.52 3.39 -9.22
C TYR A 300 14.46 2.29 -9.29
N VAL A 301 14.65 1.34 -10.18
CA VAL A 301 13.76 0.19 -10.39
C VAL A 301 14.60 -1.07 -10.35
N GLY A 302 14.02 -2.15 -9.85
CA GLY A 302 14.70 -3.41 -9.72
C GLY A 302 13.80 -4.51 -9.16
N ALA A 303 14.34 -5.72 -9.12
CA ALA A 303 13.68 -6.90 -8.60
C ALA A 303 14.75 -7.93 -8.20
N PRO A 304 14.43 -8.90 -7.33
CA PRO A 304 15.43 -9.84 -6.88
C PRO A 304 15.66 -10.96 -7.91
N ILE A 305 16.74 -11.71 -7.70
CA ILE A 305 17.14 -12.81 -8.60
C ILE A 305 16.07 -13.89 -8.74
N GLN A 306 15.22 -14.08 -7.73
CA GLN A 306 14.12 -15.03 -7.76
C GLN A 306 13.05 -14.66 -8.79
N VAL A 307 12.96 -13.39 -9.18
CA VAL A 307 12.07 -12.91 -10.26
C VAL A 307 12.82 -12.88 -11.59
N LEU A 308 14.04 -12.35 -11.61
CA LEU A 308 14.74 -12.04 -12.86
C LEU A 308 15.63 -13.16 -13.40
N GLY A 309 15.98 -14.14 -12.58
CA GLY A 309 17.04 -15.11 -12.87
C GLY A 309 18.46 -14.51 -12.88
N THR A 310 18.60 -13.21 -12.61
CA THR A 310 19.86 -12.49 -12.48
C THR A 310 19.80 -11.48 -11.33
N SER A 311 20.92 -11.25 -10.66
CA SER A 311 21.05 -10.23 -9.61
C SER A 311 21.40 -8.83 -10.15
N GLN A 312 21.54 -8.67 -11.47
CA GLN A 312 21.99 -7.43 -12.10
C GLN A 312 21.16 -6.20 -11.73
N TYR A 313 19.85 -6.39 -11.54
CA TYR A 313 18.91 -5.30 -11.25
C TYR A 313 18.31 -5.40 -9.85
N ASP A 314 18.95 -6.12 -8.92
CA ASP A 314 18.46 -6.20 -7.55
C ASP A 314 18.87 -4.94 -6.77
N ASN A 315 17.90 -4.06 -6.52
CA ASN A 315 18.09 -2.79 -5.84
C ASN A 315 17.48 -2.76 -4.43
N GLY A 316 17.15 -3.90 -3.80
CA GLY A 316 16.46 -3.93 -2.51
C GLY A 316 17.13 -3.10 -1.40
N GLN A 317 18.47 -3.01 -1.42
CA GLN A 317 19.27 -2.15 -0.51
C GLN A 317 19.00 -0.63 -0.63
N LYS A 318 18.35 -0.18 -1.70
CA LYS A 318 17.93 1.23 -1.89
C LYS A 318 16.50 1.47 -1.39
N VAL A 319 15.75 0.41 -1.16
CA VAL A 319 14.34 0.47 -0.72
C VAL A 319 14.23 0.25 0.79
N PHE A 320 14.82 -0.82 1.30
CA PHE A 320 14.64 -1.28 2.68
C PHE A 320 15.69 -0.74 3.65
N ASN A 321 15.38 -0.74 4.95
CA ASN A 321 16.30 -0.34 6.02
C ASN A 321 17.48 -1.31 6.13
N TYR A 322 17.23 -2.57 5.81
CA TYR A 322 18.23 -3.61 5.59
C TYR A 322 17.72 -4.56 4.50
N TYR A 323 18.62 -5.05 3.65
CA TYR A 323 18.29 -6.04 2.62
C TYR A 323 19.51 -6.91 2.34
N GLN A 324 19.30 -8.22 2.26
CA GLN A 324 20.29 -9.18 1.82
C GLN A 324 19.63 -10.22 0.93
N ASN A 325 20.06 -10.28 -0.33
CA ASN A 325 19.79 -11.39 -1.23
C ASN A 325 20.79 -12.53 -0.98
N PHE A 326 20.30 -13.76 -0.92
CA PHE A 326 21.10 -14.96 -0.68
C PHE A 326 21.31 -15.83 -1.93
N GLY A 327 20.89 -15.36 -3.11
CA GLY A 327 21.25 -15.96 -4.39
C GLY A 327 22.57 -15.43 -4.97
N ASN A 328 23.20 -16.25 -5.80
CA ASN A 328 24.42 -15.91 -6.55
C ASN A 328 25.61 -15.45 -5.68
N LEU A 329 25.72 -16.03 -4.48
CA LEU A 329 26.82 -15.82 -3.57
C LEU A 329 27.92 -16.87 -3.77
N SER A 330 29.15 -16.54 -3.41
CA SER A 330 30.27 -17.49 -3.34
C SER A 330 30.77 -17.72 -1.91
N SER A 331 30.34 -16.86 -0.98
CA SER A 331 30.63 -16.91 0.45
C SER A 331 29.54 -16.15 1.21
N LEU A 332 29.52 -16.28 2.54
CA LEU A 332 28.61 -15.49 3.36
C LEU A 332 28.92 -13.99 3.20
N PRO A 333 27.91 -13.15 2.94
CA PRO A 333 28.11 -11.73 2.77
C PRO A 333 28.32 -11.09 4.14
N SER A 334 29.18 -10.08 4.25
CA SER A 334 29.24 -9.27 5.48
C SER A 334 27.86 -8.62 5.73
N PRO A 335 27.31 -8.63 6.96
CA PRO A 335 27.94 -9.02 8.23
C PRO A 335 27.58 -10.43 8.72
N TRP A 336 27.22 -11.36 7.85
CA TRP A 336 26.83 -12.73 8.24
C TRP A 336 28.02 -13.60 8.60
N THR A 337 27.82 -14.44 9.61
CA THR A 337 28.73 -15.49 10.04
C THR A 337 27.92 -16.74 10.37
N TYR A 338 28.59 -17.84 10.67
CA TYR A 338 27.94 -19.07 11.05
C TYR A 338 27.51 -19.05 12.53
N VAL A 339 26.44 -19.76 12.86
CA VAL A 339 25.99 -19.94 14.26
C VAL A 339 27.02 -20.72 15.09
N TYR A 340 26.92 -20.61 16.41
CA TYR A 340 27.80 -21.25 17.39
C TYR A 340 28.14 -22.71 17.06
N ASN A 341 29.45 -23.01 16.98
CA ASN A 341 30.06 -24.32 16.66
C ASN A 341 29.71 -24.90 15.27
N ASN A 342 29.23 -24.09 14.32
CA ASN A 342 29.08 -24.50 12.92
C ASN A 342 30.46 -24.53 12.21
N GLN A 343 30.73 -25.59 11.43
CA GLN A 343 32.02 -25.88 10.79
C GLN A 343 32.04 -25.70 9.26
N ASN A 344 31.25 -24.76 8.70
CA ASN A 344 31.15 -24.40 7.26
C ASN A 344 30.19 -25.26 6.43
N SER A 345 28.93 -25.31 6.85
CA SER A 345 27.94 -26.18 6.21
C SER A 345 27.11 -25.53 5.11
N VAL A 346 26.98 -24.19 5.07
CA VAL A 346 26.09 -23.59 4.06
C VAL A 346 26.74 -23.60 2.67
N SER A 347 25.91 -23.84 1.67
CA SER A 347 26.32 -23.81 0.26
C SER A 347 25.47 -22.81 -0.51
N PHE A 348 26.00 -22.33 -1.63
CA PHE A 348 25.43 -21.21 -2.37
C PHE A 348 24.93 -21.70 -3.73
N SER A 349 23.72 -21.27 -4.09
CA SER A 349 23.07 -21.57 -5.36
C SER A 349 22.74 -20.25 -6.09
N THR A 350 22.32 -20.36 -7.35
CA THR A 350 21.94 -19.19 -8.16
C THR A 350 20.84 -18.38 -7.48
N ASN A 351 19.82 -19.04 -6.92
CA ASN A 351 18.62 -18.35 -6.42
C ASN A 351 18.52 -18.28 -4.89
N TYR A 352 19.41 -18.95 -4.15
CA TYR A 352 19.30 -19.05 -2.69
C TYR A 352 20.60 -19.57 -2.07
N THR A 353 20.69 -19.43 -0.75
CA THR A 353 21.67 -20.11 0.09
C THR A 353 21.01 -21.33 0.74
N ILE A 354 21.73 -22.45 0.75
CA ILE A 354 21.29 -23.72 1.33
C ILE A 354 21.93 -23.84 2.70
N ILE A 355 21.12 -23.77 3.76
CA ILE A 355 21.54 -24.15 5.11
C ILE A 355 21.21 -25.63 5.24
N PRO A 356 22.20 -26.54 5.32
CA PRO A 356 21.91 -27.96 5.35
C PRO A 356 21.36 -28.38 6.71
N TYR A 357 20.78 -29.57 6.78
CA TYR A 357 20.63 -30.24 8.07
C TYR A 357 21.93 -30.97 8.42
N SER A 358 22.19 -31.11 9.72
CA SER A 358 23.24 -31.97 10.24
C SER A 358 22.66 -32.88 11.32
N SER A 359 23.16 -34.12 11.36
CA SER A 359 22.87 -35.10 12.42
C SER A 359 23.59 -34.78 13.74
N SER A 360 24.49 -33.80 13.74
CA SER A 360 25.24 -33.37 14.93
C SER A 360 25.70 -31.93 14.78
N GLY A 361 25.25 -31.04 15.67
CA GLY A 361 25.66 -29.62 15.69
C GLY A 361 24.56 -28.67 15.24
N ASN A 362 24.86 -27.37 15.30
CA ASN A 362 23.95 -26.31 14.91
C ASN A 362 24.36 -25.81 13.53
N GLU A 363 23.46 -25.91 12.56
CA GLU A 363 23.67 -25.34 11.24
C GLU A 363 22.89 -24.05 11.09
N GLY A 364 23.46 -23.07 10.40
CA GLY A 364 22.82 -21.77 10.29
C GLY A 364 23.79 -20.61 10.23
N ILE A 365 23.20 -19.44 10.09
CA ILE A 365 23.88 -18.17 9.95
C ILE A 365 23.26 -17.12 10.87
N THR A 366 24.09 -16.20 11.32
CA THR A 366 23.69 -15.06 12.14
C THR A 366 24.45 -13.83 11.71
N THR A 367 23.85 -12.65 11.87
CA THR A 367 24.59 -11.40 11.69
C THR A 367 25.53 -11.17 12.88
N THR A 368 26.73 -10.68 12.60
CA THR A 368 27.74 -10.27 13.60
C THR A 368 27.45 -8.92 14.22
N VAL A 369 26.55 -8.15 13.60
CA VAL A 369 26.05 -6.88 14.08
C VAL A 369 24.61 -7.02 14.56
N ASN A 370 24.24 -6.17 15.50
CA ASN A 370 22.87 -6.02 15.95
C ASN A 370 22.18 -4.95 15.12
N PHE A 371 20.94 -5.23 14.71
CA PHE A 371 20.05 -4.25 14.12
C PHE A 371 19.15 -3.67 15.21
N ASN A 372 18.78 -2.39 15.06
CA ASN A 372 17.66 -1.85 15.82
C ASN A 372 16.37 -2.32 15.15
N ILE A 373 15.70 -3.29 15.77
CA ILE A 373 14.47 -3.87 15.25
C ILE A 373 13.22 -3.17 15.77
N GLN A 374 13.35 -2.25 16.74
CA GLN A 374 12.19 -1.50 17.23
C GLN A 374 11.55 -0.71 16.10
N ASN A 375 10.22 -0.76 16.00
CA ASN A 375 9.44 -0.15 14.93
C ASN A 375 9.84 -0.63 13.53
N ASN A 376 10.27 -1.89 13.42
CA ASN A 376 10.53 -2.55 12.14
C ASN A 376 9.81 -3.90 12.06
N ILE A 377 9.66 -4.37 10.83
CA ILE A 377 9.24 -5.72 10.49
C ILE A 377 10.44 -6.41 9.86
N LEU A 378 10.85 -7.54 10.47
CA LEU A 378 11.76 -8.50 9.84
C LEU A 378 10.96 -9.38 8.91
N GLN A 379 11.36 -9.46 7.64
CA GLN A 379 10.82 -10.42 6.69
C GLN A 379 11.93 -11.37 6.22
N ILE A 380 11.63 -12.66 6.22
CA ILE A 380 12.52 -13.72 5.78
C ILE A 380 11.79 -14.54 4.73
N TYR A 381 12.30 -14.54 3.50
CA TYR A 381 11.80 -15.42 2.45
C TYR A 381 12.62 -16.69 2.40
N ALA A 382 11.98 -17.81 2.78
CA ALA A 382 12.64 -19.10 2.90
C ALA A 382 11.70 -20.27 2.62
N SER A 383 12.26 -21.37 2.12
CA SER A 383 11.62 -22.69 2.17
C SER A 383 12.18 -23.43 3.38
N VAL A 384 11.31 -23.76 4.33
CA VAL A 384 11.71 -24.35 5.60
C VAL A 384 11.18 -25.79 5.68
N PRO A 385 12.04 -26.79 5.98
CA PRO A 385 11.61 -28.17 5.95
C PRO A 385 10.63 -28.50 7.07
N THR A 386 9.69 -29.37 6.77
CA THR A 386 8.82 -29.98 7.78
C THR A 386 9.52 -31.21 8.34
N THR A 387 9.61 -31.32 9.66
CA THR A 387 10.13 -32.52 10.34
C THR A 387 9.06 -33.10 11.27
N SER A 388 9.07 -34.43 11.46
CA SER A 388 8.26 -35.16 12.45
C SER A 388 9.07 -35.51 13.70
N GLY A 389 9.94 -34.59 14.09
CA GLY A 389 11.23 -34.87 14.71
C GLY A 389 11.30 -35.76 15.95
N THR A 390 12.54 -36.24 16.16
CA THR A 390 13.00 -36.86 17.42
C THR A 390 13.55 -35.79 18.37
N SER A 391 14.02 -36.17 19.56
CA SER A 391 14.41 -35.30 20.69
C SER A 391 15.49 -34.22 20.45
N TRP A 392 15.86 -33.88 19.21
CA TRP A 392 16.87 -32.87 18.87
C TRP A 392 16.59 -32.04 17.62
N ASP A 393 15.38 -32.11 17.06
CA ASP A 393 15.04 -31.45 15.81
C ASP A 393 14.66 -29.98 16.06
N TYR A 394 15.50 -29.04 15.67
CA TYR A 394 15.21 -27.61 15.80
C TYR A 394 15.31 -26.90 14.47
N ILE A 395 14.40 -25.96 14.26
CA ILE A 395 14.50 -24.97 13.19
C ILE A 395 14.12 -23.64 13.82
N SER A 396 14.87 -22.58 13.54
CA SER A 396 14.65 -21.26 14.12
C SER A 396 14.94 -20.17 13.10
N LEU A 397 13.98 -19.24 12.93
CA LEU A 397 14.13 -18.04 12.10
C LEU A 397 13.65 -16.82 12.90
N GLY A 398 14.49 -15.78 13.00
CA GLY A 398 14.10 -14.55 13.67
C GLY A 398 15.28 -13.70 14.14
N VAL A 399 15.13 -13.13 15.33
CA VAL A 399 16.09 -12.20 15.94
C VAL A 399 16.52 -12.69 17.32
N GLY A 400 17.81 -12.57 17.61
CA GLY A 400 18.39 -13.05 18.86
C GLY A 400 19.80 -13.59 18.65
N ALA A 401 20.65 -13.51 19.68
CA ALA A 401 22.03 -13.97 19.56
C ALA A 401 22.12 -15.50 19.41
N ALA A 402 23.15 -15.92 18.66
CA ALA A 402 23.45 -17.33 18.39
C ALA A 402 24.97 -17.63 18.38
N ASN A 403 25.77 -16.80 19.05
CA ASN A 403 27.24 -16.81 18.97
C ASN A 403 27.93 -17.56 20.13
N ASN A 404 27.23 -17.83 21.24
CA ASN A 404 27.75 -18.57 22.39
C ASN A 404 26.63 -19.28 23.16
N LYS A 405 26.98 -20.14 24.11
CA LYS A 405 26.02 -20.81 25.00
C LYS A 405 25.22 -19.81 25.84
N ASN A 406 23.98 -20.16 26.18
CA ASN A 406 23.04 -19.32 26.93
C ASN A 406 22.65 -18.02 26.20
N THR A 407 22.62 -18.07 24.88
CA THR A 407 22.01 -17.02 24.05
C THR A 407 20.60 -17.39 23.66
N TYR A 408 19.91 -16.46 22.99
CA TYR A 408 18.52 -16.65 22.62
C TYR A 408 18.31 -17.92 21.78
N PHE A 409 19.20 -18.15 20.81
CA PHE A 409 19.13 -19.33 19.93
C PHE A 409 20.03 -20.49 20.36
N ILE A 410 20.88 -20.37 21.39
CA ILE A 410 21.79 -21.44 21.82
C ILE A 410 21.67 -21.69 23.32
N GLY A 411 21.24 -22.90 23.68
CA GLY A 411 21.03 -23.30 25.07
C GLY A 411 22.33 -23.53 25.85
N GLY A 412 22.22 -23.77 27.16
CA GLY A 412 23.37 -24.05 28.02
C GLY A 412 24.14 -25.33 27.63
N GLY A 413 23.45 -26.29 27.03
CA GLY A 413 24.08 -27.47 26.43
C GLY A 413 24.86 -27.18 25.13
N GLY A 414 24.63 -26.02 24.50
CA GLY A 414 25.23 -25.64 23.21
C GLY A 414 24.42 -26.04 21.98
N GLY A 415 23.26 -26.67 22.14
CA GLY A 415 22.34 -26.96 21.03
C GLY A 415 21.43 -25.77 20.68
N LEU A 416 20.85 -25.82 19.48
CA LEU A 416 19.92 -24.82 18.99
C LEU A 416 18.62 -24.89 19.80
N ILE A 417 18.11 -23.72 20.18
CA ILE A 417 16.81 -23.55 20.86
C ILE A 417 16.17 -22.24 20.37
N ALA A 418 15.01 -21.88 20.90
CA ALA A 418 14.57 -20.49 20.96
C ALA A 418 14.12 -20.18 22.39
N GLY A 419 14.31 -18.94 22.84
CA GLY A 419 13.99 -18.53 24.20
C GLY A 419 15.00 -18.99 25.25
N GLY A 420 16.27 -19.17 24.87
CA GLY A 420 17.36 -19.44 25.83
C GLY A 420 17.62 -18.31 26.83
N ASN A 421 17.20 -17.09 26.46
CA ASN A 421 17.10 -15.95 27.33
C ASN A 421 15.90 -15.08 26.89
N ASN A 422 15.73 -13.90 27.47
CA ASN A 422 14.63 -13.00 27.15
C ASN A 422 14.85 -12.13 25.89
N ASN A 423 16.00 -12.22 25.20
CA ASN A 423 16.42 -11.28 24.17
C ASN A 423 16.22 -11.82 22.74
N GLY A 424 14.97 -11.91 22.30
CA GLY A 424 14.68 -12.30 20.92
C GLY A 424 13.21 -12.59 20.62
N ALA A 425 12.95 -12.87 19.35
CA ALA A 425 11.69 -13.42 18.88
C ALA A 425 11.95 -14.34 17.68
N ALA A 426 11.16 -15.40 17.54
CA ALA A 426 11.38 -16.37 16.47
C ALA A 426 10.13 -17.16 16.09
N PHE A 427 10.09 -17.55 14.82
CA PHE A 427 9.45 -18.78 14.40
C PHE A 427 10.40 -19.93 14.75
N THR A 428 9.95 -20.89 15.54
CA THR A 428 10.77 -22.04 15.90
C THR A 428 9.98 -23.34 15.82
N TYR A 429 10.57 -24.40 15.30
CA TYR A 429 10.09 -25.76 15.52
C TYR A 429 10.90 -26.29 16.70
N PRO A 430 10.32 -26.41 17.89
CA PRO A 430 10.99 -27.06 18.99
C PRO A 430 10.64 -28.54 18.90
N ASN A 431 11.59 -29.35 18.47
CA ASN A 431 11.90 -30.70 18.94
C ASN A 431 10.74 -31.67 19.25
N SER A 432 9.83 -31.29 20.15
CA SER A 432 8.53 -31.92 20.39
C SER A 432 7.39 -31.10 19.76
N GLY A 433 6.79 -31.57 18.67
CA GLY A 433 5.66 -30.87 18.05
C GLY A 433 4.99 -31.66 16.92
N ASN A 434 3.92 -31.08 16.38
CA ASN A 434 3.31 -31.58 15.15
C ASN A 434 4.17 -31.17 13.96
N THR A 435 4.36 -32.08 13.01
CA THR A 435 5.05 -31.78 11.74
C THR A 435 4.47 -30.55 11.07
N GLY A 436 5.36 -29.67 10.58
CA GLY A 436 4.96 -28.46 9.88
C GLY A 436 4.27 -27.44 10.77
N LYS A 437 4.65 -27.37 12.06
CA LYS A 437 4.11 -26.38 13.00
C LYS A 437 5.22 -25.62 13.70
N PHE A 438 5.27 -24.31 13.48
CA PHE A 438 6.10 -23.43 14.28
C PHE A 438 5.40 -23.02 15.56
N ASN A 439 6.15 -23.01 16.65
CA ASN A 439 5.87 -22.19 17.82
C ASN A 439 6.41 -20.78 17.57
N LEU A 440 5.72 -19.80 18.15
CA LEU A 440 6.04 -18.38 18.05
C LEU A 440 6.59 -17.96 19.39
N TYR A 441 7.88 -17.67 19.46
CA TYR A 441 8.55 -17.30 20.71
C TYR A 441 8.83 -15.81 20.74
N VAL A 442 8.59 -15.20 21.91
CA VAL A 442 9.06 -13.85 22.25
C VAL A 442 9.67 -13.91 23.65
N GLY A 443 10.95 -13.54 23.75
CA GLY A 443 11.74 -13.82 24.94
C GLY A 443 11.70 -15.32 25.29
N THR A 444 11.47 -15.64 26.55
CA THR A 444 11.42 -17.05 27.01
C THR A 444 10.05 -17.70 26.84
N SER A 445 9.06 -16.99 26.26
CA SER A 445 7.66 -17.42 26.22
C SER A 445 7.26 -17.89 24.82
N ASN A 446 6.65 -19.07 24.75
CA ASN A 446 5.85 -19.47 23.59
C ASN A 446 4.50 -18.74 23.64
N VAL A 447 4.27 -17.82 22.71
CA VAL A 447 3.08 -16.97 22.65
C VAL A 447 2.01 -17.49 21.69
N GLY A 448 2.32 -18.53 20.91
CA GLY A 448 1.37 -19.11 19.97
C GLY A 448 2.02 -20.05 18.97
N SER A 449 1.31 -20.39 17.90
CA SER A 449 1.83 -21.31 16.89
C SER A 449 1.16 -21.12 15.55
N THR A 450 1.84 -21.51 14.47
CA THR A 450 1.30 -21.52 13.11
C THR A 450 1.75 -22.75 12.34
N THR A 451 0.97 -23.15 11.35
CA THR A 451 1.35 -24.20 10.40
C THR A 451 2.19 -23.61 9.27
N TYR A 452 3.14 -24.40 8.77
CA TYR A 452 3.95 -24.06 7.62
C TYR A 452 4.17 -25.30 6.74
N ASN A 453 4.46 -25.05 5.47
CA ASN A 453 4.74 -26.10 4.48
C ASN A 453 6.16 -25.94 3.95
N TYR A 454 6.73 -27.02 3.42
CA TYR A 454 8.03 -26.98 2.76
C TYR A 454 7.91 -26.37 1.35
N ALA A 455 7.69 -25.06 1.32
CA ALA A 455 7.57 -24.25 0.11
C ALA A 455 8.11 -22.84 0.39
N PRO A 456 8.51 -22.09 -0.65
CA PRO A 456 8.94 -20.70 -0.48
C PRO A 456 7.84 -19.89 0.18
N THR A 457 8.14 -19.32 1.35
CA THR A 457 7.18 -18.63 2.21
C THR A 457 7.85 -17.40 2.83
N ILE A 458 7.10 -16.31 2.96
CA ILE A 458 7.55 -15.11 3.66
C ILE A 458 7.13 -15.21 5.13
N TYR A 459 8.10 -15.28 6.03
CA TYR A 459 7.91 -15.27 7.48
C TYR A 459 8.25 -13.90 8.03
N GLU A 460 7.36 -13.32 8.82
CA GLU A 460 7.50 -11.94 9.27
C GLU A 460 7.31 -11.78 10.77
N ILE A 461 8.13 -10.94 11.39
CA ILE A 461 7.99 -10.55 12.80
C ILE A 461 8.02 -9.03 12.89
N GLY A 462 6.91 -8.44 13.35
CA GLY A 462 6.78 -7.01 13.61
C GLY A 462 7.07 -6.69 15.06
N PHE A 463 7.83 -5.63 15.29
CA PHE A 463 8.27 -5.19 16.61
C PHE A 463 7.86 -3.74 16.85
N SER A 464 6.99 -3.51 17.84
CA SER A 464 6.75 -2.17 18.37
C SER A 464 7.36 -2.04 19.77
N SER A 465 7.21 -0.87 20.39
CA SER A 465 7.57 -0.68 21.80
C SER A 465 6.71 -1.47 22.79
N SER A 466 5.53 -1.96 22.36
CA SER A 466 4.50 -2.48 23.27
C SER A 466 3.94 -3.85 22.89
N TYR A 467 4.25 -4.34 21.70
CA TYR A 467 3.76 -5.62 21.21
C TYR A 467 4.70 -6.20 20.16
N THR A 468 4.59 -7.52 19.98
CA THR A 468 5.24 -8.29 18.92
C THR A 468 4.15 -9.04 18.16
N TYR A 469 4.22 -9.06 16.84
CA TYR A 469 3.27 -9.81 16.03
C TYR A 469 3.98 -10.60 14.93
N PHE A 470 3.29 -11.62 14.44
CA PHE A 470 3.81 -12.56 13.47
C PHE A 470 2.89 -12.58 12.26
N LEU A 471 3.49 -12.61 11.07
CA LEU A 471 2.77 -12.77 9.82
C LEU A 471 3.39 -13.88 8.98
N VAL A 472 2.56 -14.48 8.14
CA VAL A 472 2.99 -15.41 7.10
C VAL A 472 2.33 -14.97 5.80
N ASN A 473 3.15 -14.67 4.78
CA ASN A 473 2.70 -14.10 3.51
C ASN A 473 1.74 -12.91 3.73
N TYR A 474 2.17 -11.90 4.48
CA TYR A 474 1.40 -10.69 4.82
C TYR A 474 0.18 -10.90 5.71
N THR A 475 -0.21 -12.14 5.99
CA THR A 475 -1.36 -12.44 6.84
C THR A 475 -0.93 -12.49 8.29
N GLN A 476 -1.42 -11.57 9.11
CA GLN A 476 -1.16 -11.60 10.56
C GLN A 476 -1.81 -12.83 11.19
N ILE A 477 -0.99 -13.66 11.83
CA ILE A 477 -1.41 -14.91 12.47
C ILE A 477 -1.49 -14.80 14.00
N LEU A 478 -0.73 -13.87 14.61
CA LEU A 478 -0.71 -13.65 16.04
C LEU A 478 -0.23 -12.22 16.34
N SER A 479 -0.80 -11.59 17.37
CA SER A 479 -0.23 -10.41 18.04
C SER A 479 -0.24 -10.63 19.55
N THR A 480 0.78 -10.15 20.24
CA THR A 480 0.96 -10.30 21.69
C THR A 480 1.59 -9.05 22.32
N THR A 481 1.25 -8.74 23.56
CA THR A 481 1.90 -7.67 24.34
C THR A 481 3.28 -8.06 24.88
N THR A 482 3.69 -9.32 24.70
CA THR A 482 5.06 -9.74 25.02
C THR A 482 6.03 -9.12 24.02
N ILE A 483 7.12 -8.53 24.54
CA ILE A 483 8.19 -7.92 23.75
C ILE A 483 9.54 -8.57 24.09
N PRO A 484 10.51 -8.58 23.16
CA PRO A 484 11.86 -9.03 23.47
C PRO A 484 12.49 -8.11 24.53
N GLY A 485 13.37 -8.66 25.37
CA GLY A 485 14.12 -7.92 26.38
C GLY A 485 15.14 -6.91 25.82
N SER A 486 15.35 -6.90 24.50
CA SER A 486 16.18 -5.95 23.76
C SER A 486 15.64 -5.80 22.34
N PHE A 487 15.78 -4.59 21.78
CA PHE A 487 15.56 -4.33 20.34
C PHE A 487 16.85 -4.14 19.56
N SER A 488 18.02 -4.28 20.19
CA SER A 488 19.31 -4.35 19.49
C SER A 488 19.70 -5.81 19.38
N LEU A 489 19.34 -6.46 18.27
CA LEU A 489 19.46 -7.90 18.10
C LEU A 489 20.02 -8.28 16.73
N PRO A 490 20.83 -9.35 16.64
CA PRO A 490 21.22 -9.90 15.35
C PRO A 490 20.07 -10.70 14.75
N ILE A 491 20.11 -10.87 13.43
CA ILE A 491 19.19 -11.75 12.70
C ILE A 491 19.83 -13.14 12.63
N THR A 492 19.06 -14.19 12.92
CA THR A 492 19.55 -15.57 12.92
C THR A 492 18.56 -16.49 12.19
N ILE A 493 19.12 -17.38 11.37
CA ILE A 493 18.43 -18.50 10.77
C ILE A 493 19.28 -19.74 11.05
N GLY A 494 18.70 -20.77 11.66
CA GLY A 494 19.42 -22.00 11.94
C GLY A 494 18.52 -23.20 12.10
N GLN A 495 19.14 -24.38 12.04
CA GLN A 495 18.51 -25.66 12.28
C GLN A 495 19.48 -26.69 12.85
N GLN A 496 18.92 -27.74 13.41
CA GLN A 496 19.60 -28.89 13.98
C GLN A 496 18.72 -30.12 13.75
N ASN A 497 19.25 -31.21 13.19
CA ASN A 497 18.55 -32.49 13.01
C ASN A 497 17.19 -32.46 12.28
N SER A 498 16.86 -31.40 11.53
CA SER A 498 15.55 -31.20 10.87
C SER A 498 15.25 -32.14 9.68
N GLY A 499 16.18 -33.02 9.31
CA GLY A 499 16.00 -34.01 8.24
C GLY A 499 16.04 -33.48 6.80
N ASN A 500 16.07 -32.17 6.58
CA ASN A 500 16.21 -31.58 5.23
C ASN A 500 16.75 -30.12 5.30
N ASN A 501 17.04 -29.50 4.17
CA ASN A 501 17.72 -28.20 4.09
C ASN A 501 16.74 -27.03 4.17
N ILE A 502 17.18 -25.90 4.75
CA ILE A 502 16.52 -24.61 4.56
C ILE A 502 17.07 -23.97 3.28
N TYR A 503 16.19 -23.48 2.42
CA TYR A 503 16.55 -22.64 1.28
C TYR A 503 16.22 -21.18 1.62
N LEU A 504 17.23 -20.35 1.83
CA LEU A 504 17.10 -18.94 2.18
C LEU A 504 17.28 -18.07 0.94
N TYR A 505 16.26 -17.29 0.58
CA TYR A 505 16.25 -16.49 -0.64
C TYR A 505 16.67 -15.04 -0.38
N TRP A 506 16.02 -14.36 0.57
CA TRP A 506 16.38 -13.02 1.00
C TRP A 506 15.89 -12.72 2.42
N VAL A 507 16.49 -11.71 3.02
CA VAL A 507 16.11 -11.15 4.33
C VAL A 507 16.05 -9.65 4.20
N LEU A 508 15.03 -9.02 4.79
CA LEU A 508 14.92 -7.56 4.82
C LEU A 508 14.32 -7.02 6.12
N LEU A 509 14.62 -5.76 6.42
CA LEU A 509 13.97 -4.96 7.46
C LEU A 509 13.24 -3.79 6.80
N ARG A 510 11.95 -3.66 7.10
CA ARG A 510 11.12 -2.51 6.69
C ARG A 510 10.51 -1.82 7.90
N SER A 511 10.24 -0.53 7.77
CA SER A 511 9.60 0.25 8.82
C SER A 511 8.20 -0.27 9.16
N LEU A 512 7.85 -0.26 10.44
CA LEU A 512 6.50 -0.55 10.91
C LEU A 512 5.53 0.54 10.43
N PRO A 513 4.36 0.20 9.87
CA PRO A 513 3.36 1.21 9.59
C PRO A 513 2.74 1.77 10.88
N PRO A 514 2.21 3.01 10.88
CA PRO A 514 1.55 3.59 12.04
C PRO A 514 0.40 2.70 12.54
N ASN A 515 0.40 2.37 13.83
CA ASN A 515 -0.58 1.47 14.46
C ASN A 515 -0.75 0.11 13.72
N ASP A 516 0.29 -0.37 13.05
CA ASP A 516 0.28 -1.57 12.19
C ASP A 516 -0.70 -1.52 11.00
N VAL A 517 -1.23 -0.34 10.69
CA VAL A 517 -2.13 -0.14 9.56
C VAL A 517 -1.35 0.49 8.42
N MET A 518 -1.17 -0.29 7.36
CA MET A 518 -0.49 0.17 6.17
C MET A 518 -1.28 1.33 5.53
N PRO A 519 -0.63 2.43 5.11
CA PRO A 519 -1.32 3.44 4.32
C PRO A 519 -1.96 2.82 3.08
N SER A 520 -3.22 3.18 2.81
CA SER A 520 -4.03 2.60 1.73
C SER A 520 -3.86 3.37 0.42
N ILE A 521 -4.16 2.73 -0.70
CA ILE A 521 -4.04 3.30 -2.06
C ILE A 521 -5.42 3.46 -2.71
#